data_AF-W9N7Q0-F1
#
_entry.id   AF-W9N7Q0-F1
#
_cell.length_a   1.000
_cell.length_b   1.000
_cell.length_c   1.000
_cell.angle_alpha   90.00
_cell.angle_beta   90.00
_cell.angle_gamma   90.00
#
_symmetry.space_group_name_H-M   'P 1'
#
loop_
_entity.id
_entity.type
_entity.pdbx_description
1 polymer ?
#
loop_
_entity_poly.entity_id
_entity_poly.type
_entity_poly.pdbx_seq_one_letter_code
_entity_poly.pdbx_strand_id
1 'polypeptide(L)'
;MALLMPQQLHTAYNTSFVPAGAPATVATWNQGYSAHGNWHAGQLHNAVNERLARPVPDAVPFWTAQALQRQDAAYRAGPPIPATMWPTPAVRMTMHAPTLQVAQQNGMHINSVNLQGHIVWTWQGRQ
;
A
#
# COMPACT_ATOMS: atom_id res chain seq x y z
N MET A 1 8.71 -19.92 -11.39
CA MET A 1 7.92 -18.70 -11.66
C MET A 1 7.33 -18.82 -13.05
N ALA A 2 6.00 -18.74 -13.21
CA ALA A 2 5.40 -18.66 -14.53
C ALA A 2 5.61 -17.23 -15.08
N LEU A 3 6.11 -17.12 -16.31
CA LEU A 3 6.26 -15.83 -16.99
C LEU A 3 4.87 -15.28 -17.33
N LEU A 4 4.61 -14.02 -16.97
CA LEU A 4 3.36 -13.34 -17.33
C LEU A 4 3.30 -13.13 -18.85
N MET A 5 2.14 -13.39 -19.46
CA MET A 5 1.94 -13.15 -20.88
C MET A 5 1.87 -11.63 -21.16
N PRO A 6 2.30 -11.15 -22.33
CA PRO A 6 2.25 -9.73 -22.68
C PRO A 6 0.87 -9.07 -22.49
N GLN A 7 -0.21 -9.81 -22.78
CA GLN A 7 -1.60 -9.36 -22.59
C GLN A 7 -1.95 -9.12 -21.11
N GLN A 8 -1.44 -9.96 -20.21
CA GLN A 8 -1.69 -9.85 -18.77
C GLN A 8 -0.96 -8.64 -18.18
N LEU A 9 0.28 -8.39 -18.63
CA LEU A 9 1.05 -7.20 -18.28
C LEU A 9 0.36 -5.93 -18.80
N HIS A 10 -0.06 -5.91 -20.08
CA HIS A 10 -0.76 -4.78 -20.67
C HIS A 10 -2.05 -4.45 -19.89
N THR A 11 -2.84 -5.47 -19.53
CA THR A 11 -4.06 -5.29 -18.74
C THR A 11 -3.75 -4.74 -17.35
N ALA A 12 -2.72 -5.26 -16.67
CA ALA A 12 -2.35 -4.83 -15.32
C ALA A 12 -1.77 -3.40 -15.26
N TYR A 13 -1.12 -2.93 -16.33
CA TYR A 13 -0.69 -1.54 -16.44
C TYR A 13 -1.82 -0.56 -16.77
N ASN A 14 -2.86 -1.03 -17.46
CA ASN A 14 -3.98 -0.18 -17.89
C ASN A 14 -5.20 -0.26 -16.96
N THR A 15 -5.17 -1.14 -15.96
CA THR A 15 -6.22 -1.24 -14.94
C THR A 15 -5.85 -0.38 -13.75
N SER A 16 -6.81 0.38 -13.23
CA SER A 16 -6.69 1.08 -11.95
C SER A 16 -7.83 0.68 -11.04
N PHE A 17 -7.57 0.72 -9.74
CA PHE A 17 -8.58 0.42 -8.74
C PHE A 17 -8.81 1.65 -7.87
N VAL A 18 -10.08 2.01 -7.73
CA VAL A 18 -10.49 3.03 -6.77
C VAL A 18 -10.29 2.51 -5.34
N PRO A 19 -10.03 3.39 -4.36
CA PRO A 19 -9.92 2.99 -2.97
C PRO A 19 -11.20 2.30 -2.48
N ALA A 20 -11.05 1.13 -1.87
CA ALA A 20 -12.15 0.41 -1.25
C ALA A 20 -12.26 0.77 0.24
N GLY A 21 -13.47 0.68 0.79
CA GLY A 21 -13.72 0.89 2.21
C GLY A 21 -13.53 2.34 2.68
N ALA A 22 -13.60 2.52 4.01
CA ALA A 22 -13.49 3.82 4.66
C ALA A 22 -12.05 4.38 4.58
N PRO A 23 -11.90 5.72 4.59
CA PRO A 23 -10.59 6.38 4.67
C PRO A 23 -9.73 5.88 5.82
N ALA A 24 -8.42 5.98 5.64
CA ALA A 24 -7.48 5.61 6.68
C ALA A 24 -7.69 6.49 7.91
N THR A 25 -7.97 5.84 9.02
CA THR A 25 -8.36 6.46 10.28
C THR A 25 -7.24 6.29 11.29
N VAL A 26 -6.92 7.39 11.99
CA VAL A 26 -5.92 7.42 13.04
C VAL A 26 -6.64 7.65 14.36
N ALA A 27 -6.43 6.74 15.30
CA ALA A 27 -6.79 6.91 16.69
C ALA A 27 -5.53 7.28 17.47
N THR A 28 -5.61 8.35 18.26
CA THR A 28 -4.56 8.79 19.18
C THR A 28 -4.89 8.31 20.58
N TRP A 29 -3.90 7.76 21.26
CA TRP A 29 -3.98 7.27 22.63
C TRP A 29 -2.85 7.89 23.45
N ASN A 30 -2.95 7.88 24.78
CA ASN A 30 -1.95 8.47 25.68
C ASN A 30 -0.51 7.99 25.47
N GLN A 31 -0.30 6.87 24.76
CA GLN A 31 1.02 6.27 24.53
C GLN A 31 1.37 6.10 23.04
N GLY A 32 0.57 6.63 22.11
CA GLY A 32 0.88 6.48 20.68
C GLY A 32 -0.30 6.64 19.73
N TYR A 33 -0.12 6.09 18.55
CA TYR A 33 -1.06 6.13 17.43
C TYR A 33 -1.42 4.72 16.99
N SER A 34 -2.67 4.53 16.61
CA SER A 34 -3.12 3.36 15.86
C SER A 34 -3.78 3.85 14.58
N ALA A 35 -3.26 3.43 13.44
CA ALA A 35 -3.83 3.72 12.14
C ALA A 35 -4.39 2.42 11.54
N HIS A 36 -5.50 2.52 10.83
CA HIS A 36 -6.03 1.41 10.03
C HIS A 36 -6.55 1.93 8.71
N GLY A 37 -6.48 1.10 7.67
CA GLY A 37 -6.96 1.47 6.36
C GLY A 37 -7.10 0.29 5.42
N ASN A 38 -7.61 0.59 4.23
CA ASN A 38 -7.77 -0.36 3.14
C ASN A 38 -7.16 0.23 1.87
N TRP A 39 -6.06 -0.36 1.42
CA TRP A 39 -5.36 0.05 0.21
C TRP A 39 -5.36 -1.06 -0.81
N HIS A 40 -5.28 -0.71 -2.07
CA HIS A 40 -4.90 -1.68 -3.07
C HIS A 40 -3.38 -1.93 -3.04
N ALA A 41 -2.92 -3.10 -3.47
CA ALA A 41 -1.49 -3.42 -3.51
C ALA A 41 -0.68 -2.46 -4.39
N GLY A 42 -1.30 -1.90 -5.43
CA GLY A 42 -0.70 -0.84 -6.24
C GLY A 42 -0.40 0.42 -5.41
N GLN A 43 -1.36 0.88 -4.60
CA GLN A 43 -1.13 1.99 -3.67
C GLN A 43 -0.07 1.67 -2.63
N LEU A 44 -0.11 0.49 -2.01
CA LEU A 44 0.92 0.10 -1.04
C LEU A 44 2.31 0.06 -1.68
N HIS A 45 2.42 -0.43 -2.92
CA HIS A 45 3.67 -0.45 -3.68
C HIS A 45 4.20 0.95 -3.93
N ASN A 46 3.35 1.87 -4.39
CA ASN A 46 3.73 3.26 -4.56
C ASN A 46 4.21 3.89 -3.24
N ALA A 47 3.43 3.74 -2.16
CA ALA A 47 3.76 4.30 -0.85
C ALA A 47 5.09 3.75 -0.31
N VAL A 48 5.37 2.45 -0.48
CA VAL A 48 6.64 1.83 -0.09
C VAL A 48 7.80 2.37 -0.93
N ASN A 49 7.65 2.50 -2.25
CA ASN A 49 8.70 3.04 -3.11
C ASN A 49 9.02 4.50 -2.77
N GLU A 50 8.00 5.33 -2.56
CA GLU A 50 8.20 6.71 -2.09
C GLU A 50 8.93 6.76 -0.75
N ARG A 51 8.65 5.79 0.14
CA ARG A 51 9.35 5.70 1.44
C ARG A 51 10.80 5.29 1.30
N LEU A 52 11.11 4.35 0.40
CA LEU A 52 12.46 3.87 0.11
C LEU A 52 13.30 4.90 -0.65
N ALA A 53 12.68 5.73 -1.49
CA ALA A 53 13.36 6.78 -2.25
C ALA A 53 13.74 8.02 -1.42
N ARG A 54 13.44 8.05 -0.12
CA ARG A 54 13.76 9.19 0.75
C ARG A 54 15.28 9.34 0.91
N PRO A 55 15.84 10.57 0.88
CA PRO A 55 17.28 10.79 0.98
C PRO A 55 17.92 10.34 2.30
N VAL A 56 17.14 10.29 3.39
CA VAL A 56 17.61 9.90 4.72
C VAL A 56 16.60 8.92 5.36
N PRO A 57 16.66 7.62 5.03
CA PRO A 57 15.67 6.65 5.47
C PRO A 57 15.68 6.41 6.98
N ASP A 58 16.81 6.64 7.65
CA ASP A 58 16.99 6.40 9.09
C ASP A 58 16.59 7.58 9.99
N ALA A 59 16.42 8.79 9.42
CA ALA A 59 16.12 9.98 10.21
C ALA A 59 14.66 10.10 10.64
N VAL A 60 13.76 9.36 9.99
CA VAL A 60 12.33 9.36 10.31
C VAL A 60 11.79 7.94 10.26
N PRO A 61 10.82 7.59 11.12
CA PRO A 61 10.15 6.31 11.02
C PRO A 61 9.64 6.04 9.59
N PHE A 62 9.72 4.78 9.19
CA PHE A 62 9.30 4.36 7.85
C PHE A 62 7.82 4.75 7.62
N TRP A 63 6.96 4.43 8.59
CA TRP A 63 5.58 4.86 8.67
C TRP A 63 5.36 5.86 9.82
N THR A 64 4.48 6.83 9.58
CA THR A 64 3.92 7.71 10.62
C THR A 64 2.42 7.83 10.41
N ALA A 65 1.66 8.18 11.45
CA ALA A 65 0.21 8.39 11.32
C ALA A 65 -0.11 9.42 10.21
N GLN A 66 0.60 10.55 10.20
CA GLN A 66 0.45 11.59 9.19
C GLN A 66 0.86 11.13 7.79
N ALA A 67 1.90 10.29 7.68
CA ALA A 67 2.31 9.68 6.42
C ALA A 67 1.20 8.80 5.83
N LEU A 68 0.60 7.95 6.66
CA LEU A 68 -0.46 7.03 6.25
C LEU A 68 -1.73 7.79 5.83
N GLN A 69 -2.15 8.80 6.59
CA GLN A 69 -3.31 9.64 6.23
C GLN A 69 -3.09 10.41 4.93
N ARG A 70 -1.90 10.98 4.72
CA ARG A 70 -1.59 11.70 3.47
C ARG A 70 -1.61 10.78 2.25
N GLN A 71 -1.05 9.58 2.38
CA GLN A 71 -1.06 8.57 1.31
C GLN A 71 -2.49 8.14 0.96
N ASP A 72 -3.32 7.91 1.97
CA ASP A 72 -4.72 7.54 1.76
C ASP A 72 -5.53 8.68 1.10
N ALA A 73 -5.36 9.91 1.57
CA ALA A 73 -6.02 11.07 0.98
C ALA A 73 -5.60 11.30 -0.48
N ALA A 74 -4.30 11.18 -0.79
CA ALA A 74 -3.80 11.29 -2.16
C ALA A 74 -4.37 10.17 -3.06
N TYR A 75 -4.38 8.93 -2.57
CA TYR A 75 -4.95 7.79 -3.30
C TYR A 75 -6.45 7.99 -3.58
N ARG A 76 -7.19 8.57 -2.64
CA ARG A 76 -8.61 8.90 -2.80
C ARG A 76 -8.89 10.09 -3.69
N ALA A 77 -7.98 11.06 -3.75
CA ALA A 77 -8.15 12.25 -4.56
C ALA A 77 -7.88 12.02 -6.05
N GLY A 78 -7.04 11.04 -6.42
CA GLY A 78 -6.67 10.87 -7.83
C GLY A 78 -6.09 9.51 -8.21
N PRO A 79 -6.89 8.42 -8.26
CA PRO A 79 -6.55 7.26 -9.07
C PRO A 79 -6.70 7.62 -10.57
N PRO A 80 -5.90 7.04 -11.48
CA PRO A 80 -4.87 6.02 -11.27
C PRO A 80 -3.55 6.60 -10.72
N ILE A 81 -2.79 5.77 -10.00
CA ILE A 81 -1.38 6.07 -9.69
C ILE A 81 -0.55 5.72 -10.93
N PRO A 82 0.10 6.69 -11.59
CA PRO A 82 0.86 6.44 -12.80
C PRO A 82 1.95 5.39 -12.62
N ALA A 83 2.26 4.64 -13.67
CA ALA A 83 3.33 3.64 -13.72
C ALA A 83 3.27 2.53 -12.65
N THR A 84 2.13 2.37 -11.98
CA THR A 84 1.90 1.27 -11.04
C THR A 84 1.25 0.11 -11.78
N MET A 85 1.86 -1.07 -11.76
CA MET A 85 1.17 -2.29 -12.19
C MET A 85 0.27 -2.76 -11.05
N TRP A 86 -1.01 -2.95 -11.34
CA TRP A 86 -1.99 -3.35 -10.33
C TRP A 86 -2.17 -4.87 -10.38
N PRO A 87 -2.25 -5.58 -9.24
CA PRO A 87 -2.64 -6.97 -9.28
C PRO A 87 -4.05 -7.06 -9.88
N THR A 88 -4.19 -7.91 -10.89
CA THR A 88 -5.48 -8.28 -11.49
C THR A 88 -5.71 -9.76 -11.24
N PRO A 89 -6.92 -10.30 -11.48
CA PRO A 89 -7.13 -11.75 -11.39
C PRO A 89 -6.13 -12.59 -12.22
N ALA A 90 -5.58 -12.03 -13.31
CA ALA A 90 -4.61 -12.68 -14.18
C ALA A 90 -3.15 -12.62 -13.64
N VAL A 91 -2.77 -11.49 -13.04
CA VAL A 91 -1.40 -11.26 -12.52
C VAL A 91 -1.26 -11.69 -11.05
N ARG A 92 -2.38 -11.75 -10.32
CA ARG A 92 -2.47 -12.06 -8.89
C ARG A 92 -1.56 -11.14 -8.05
N MET A 93 -1.38 -11.51 -6.77
CA MET A 93 -0.52 -10.79 -5.84
C MET A 93 0.98 -11.10 -5.96
N THR A 94 1.38 -12.01 -6.86
CA THR A 94 2.75 -12.55 -6.89
C THR A 94 3.81 -11.47 -7.04
N MET A 95 3.54 -10.42 -7.82
CA MET A 95 4.46 -9.31 -7.99
C MET A 95 4.50 -8.31 -6.83
N HIS A 96 3.47 -8.31 -5.97
CA HIS A 96 3.38 -7.43 -4.79
C HIS A 96 3.74 -8.13 -3.48
N ALA A 97 4.06 -9.43 -3.51
CA ALA A 97 4.53 -10.15 -2.34
C ALA A 97 5.76 -9.50 -1.68
N PRO A 98 6.79 -9.03 -2.43
CA PRO A 98 7.90 -8.30 -1.83
C PRO A 98 7.46 -6.98 -1.17
N THR A 99 6.51 -6.26 -1.77
CA THR A 99 5.95 -5.02 -1.20
C THR A 99 5.27 -5.28 0.15
N LEU A 100 4.47 -6.35 0.25
CA LEU A 100 3.84 -6.74 1.51
C LEU A 100 4.88 -7.03 2.59
N GLN A 101 5.95 -7.76 2.23
CA GLN A 101 7.05 -8.08 3.14
C GLN A 101 7.76 -6.82 3.64
N VAL A 102 8.08 -5.88 2.76
CA VAL A 102 8.71 -4.60 3.14
C VAL A 102 7.80 -3.81 4.07
N ALA A 103 6.49 -3.72 3.79
CA ALA A 103 5.55 -3.02 4.66
C ALA A 103 5.49 -3.65 6.06
N GLN A 104 5.47 -4.98 6.14
CA GLN A 104 5.48 -5.74 7.40
C GLN A 104 6.77 -5.59 8.20
N GLN A 105 7.92 -5.70 7.53
CA GLN A 105 9.23 -5.50 8.15
C GLN A 105 9.38 -4.10 8.75
N ASN A 106 8.67 -3.12 8.19
CA ASN A 106 8.66 -1.74 8.65
C ASN A 106 7.49 -1.41 9.60
N GLY A 107 6.83 -2.44 10.16
CA GLY A 107 5.87 -2.28 11.26
C GLY A 107 4.39 -2.13 10.86
N MET A 108 4.05 -2.20 9.57
CA MET A 108 2.64 -2.28 9.15
C MET A 108 2.14 -3.72 9.24
N HIS A 109 1.09 -3.97 10.00
CA HIS A 109 0.46 -5.27 10.07
C HIS A 109 -0.58 -5.43 8.95
N ILE A 110 -0.44 -6.49 8.15
CA ILE A 110 -1.36 -6.80 7.06
C ILE A 110 -2.40 -7.79 7.59
N ASN A 111 -3.64 -7.34 7.78
CA ASN A 111 -4.72 -8.15 8.35
C ASN A 111 -5.29 -9.15 7.34
N SER A 112 -5.45 -8.72 6.09
CA SER A 112 -5.98 -9.58 5.02
C SER A 112 -5.64 -9.03 3.64
N VAL A 113 -5.47 -9.93 2.67
CA VAL A 113 -5.32 -9.61 1.25
C VAL A 113 -6.31 -10.44 0.45
N ASN A 114 -7.13 -9.81 -0.38
CA ASN A 114 -8.06 -10.54 -1.25
C ASN A 114 -7.46 -10.81 -2.64
N LEU A 115 -8.14 -11.65 -3.44
CA LEU A 115 -7.68 -12.02 -4.79
C LEU A 115 -7.61 -10.85 -5.78
N GLN A 116 -8.31 -9.76 -5.50
CA GLN A 116 -8.28 -8.54 -6.30
C GLN A 116 -7.14 -7.60 -5.88
N GLY A 117 -6.44 -7.89 -4.78
CA GLY A 117 -5.33 -7.07 -4.30
C GLY A 117 -5.72 -5.95 -3.35
N HIS A 118 -6.93 -5.97 -2.78
CA HIS A 118 -7.27 -5.13 -1.64
C HIS A 118 -6.64 -5.67 -0.36
N ILE A 119 -6.06 -4.76 0.41
CA ILE A 119 -5.24 -5.01 1.59
C ILE A 119 -5.85 -4.23 2.75
N VAL A 120 -6.33 -4.96 3.74
CA VAL A 120 -6.67 -4.38 5.04
C VAL A 120 -5.41 -4.39 5.89
N TRP A 121 -5.04 -3.23 6.43
CA TRP A 121 -3.83 -3.06 7.21
C TRP A 121 -4.10 -2.25 8.47
N THR A 122 -3.27 -2.51 9.49
CA THR A 122 -3.15 -1.71 10.71
C THR A 122 -1.70 -1.30 10.90
N TRP A 123 -1.48 -0.20 11.60
CA TRP A 123 -0.15 0.26 11.99
C TRP A 123 -0.22 0.86 13.39
N GLN A 124 0.78 0.58 14.21
CA GLN A 124 0.92 1.18 15.54
C GLN A 124 2.27 1.89 15.62
N GLY A 125 2.26 3.09 16.18
CA GLY A 125 3.47 3.86 16.43
C GLY A 125 3.42 4.54 17.79
N ARG A 126 4.57 4.96 18.28
CA ARG A 126 4.69 5.75 19.50
C ARG A 126 4.66 7.25 19.18
N GLN A 127 4.32 8.07 20.18
CA GLN A 127 4.46 9.52 20.11
C GLN A 127 5.92 9.93 20.13
#